data_AF-A0A355ABP2-F1
#
_entry.id   AF-A0A355ABP2-F1
#
_cell.length_a   1.000
_cell.length_b   1.000
_cell.length_c   1.000
_cell.angle_alpha   90.00
_cell.angle_beta   90.00
_cell.angle_gamma   90.00
#
_symmetry.space_group_name_H-M   'P 1'
#
loop_
_entity.id
_entity.type
_entity.pdbx_description
1 polymer ?
#
loop_
_entity_poly.entity_id
_entity_poly.type
_entity_poly.pdbx_seq_one_letter_code
_entity_poly.pdbx_strand_id
1 'polypeptide(L)'
;LGWEQAGYWQAMWYISSMYLMIVTTTLSIYYLPKLSELTKKSDIRQELISGYKIIMPIVIIMALIIYFLQDFIIWLLFTEEFTPMKELFMWQLIGDVIKLASWLLAYLMLAKAMTKTFISTEIIFSVSFVVLSIWFVNNYGLVGMSYAFALNYFVYLIIVIILTRKEVY
;
A
#
# COMPACT_ATOMS: atom_id res chain seq x y z
N LEU A 1 23.69 -2.52 4.74
CA LEU A 1 22.92 -3.72 5.13
C LEU A 1 23.60 -4.95 4.54
N GLY A 2 23.55 -6.08 5.24
CA GLY A 2 24.07 -7.37 4.74
C GLY A 2 23.03 -8.13 3.90
N TRP A 3 23.47 -9.22 3.24
CA TRP A 3 22.59 -10.06 2.39
C TRP A 3 21.43 -10.69 3.16
N GLU A 4 21.62 -11.07 4.43
CA GLU A 4 20.55 -11.64 5.28
C GLU A 4 19.43 -10.63 5.53
N GLN A 5 19.76 -9.39 5.85
CA GLN A 5 18.79 -8.31 6.09
C GLN A 5 17.97 -8.00 4.82
N ALA A 6 18.59 -8.07 3.65
CA ALA A 6 17.87 -7.96 2.39
C ALA A 6 16.88 -9.13 2.20
N GLY A 7 17.25 -10.34 2.61
CA GLY A 7 16.37 -11.50 2.64
C GLY A 7 15.15 -11.30 3.54
N TYR A 8 15.33 -10.76 4.75
CA TYR A 8 14.24 -10.46 5.68
C TYR A 8 13.24 -9.44 5.11
N TRP A 9 13.76 -8.35 4.51
CA TRP A 9 12.89 -7.35 3.88
C TRP A 9 12.14 -7.95 2.68
N GLN A 10 12.82 -8.73 1.85
CA GLN A 10 12.19 -9.38 0.70
C GLN A 10 11.11 -10.38 1.12
N ALA A 11 11.34 -11.16 2.17
CA ALA A 11 10.34 -12.06 2.74
C ALA A 11 9.12 -11.29 3.25
N MET A 12 9.34 -10.18 3.97
CA MET A 12 8.24 -9.33 4.47
C MET A 12 7.44 -8.71 3.33
N TRP A 13 8.14 -8.19 2.32
CA TRP A 13 7.52 -7.65 1.12
C TRP A 13 6.69 -8.70 0.37
N TYR A 14 7.20 -9.94 0.31
CA TYR A 14 6.50 -11.04 -0.32
C TYR A 14 5.18 -11.37 0.40
N ILE A 15 5.22 -11.53 1.74
CA ILE A 15 4.00 -11.72 2.56
C ILE A 15 2.99 -10.62 2.25
N SER A 16 3.44 -9.36 2.29
CA SER A 16 2.60 -8.19 2.01
C SER A 16 1.96 -8.24 0.63
N SER A 17 2.75 -8.54 -0.40
CA SER A 17 2.27 -8.61 -1.78
C SER A 17 1.22 -9.70 -2.00
N MET A 18 1.37 -10.85 -1.32
CA MET A 18 0.50 -12.02 -1.51
C MET A 18 -0.90 -11.79 -0.97
N TYR A 19 -1.05 -11.29 0.27
CA TYR A 19 -2.40 -11.08 0.82
C TYR A 19 -3.12 -9.91 0.15
N LEU A 20 -2.36 -8.88 -0.28
CA LEU A 20 -2.92 -7.75 -1.01
C LEU A 20 -3.31 -8.07 -2.44
N MET A 21 -2.71 -9.10 -3.06
CA MET A 21 -2.98 -9.48 -4.44
C MET A 21 -4.48 -9.69 -4.70
N ILE A 22 -5.18 -10.35 -3.78
CA ILE A 22 -6.62 -10.60 -3.91
C ILE A 22 -7.39 -9.27 -4.04
N VAL A 23 -7.05 -8.29 -3.20
CA VAL A 23 -7.70 -6.97 -3.19
C VAL A 23 -7.36 -6.18 -4.44
N THR A 24 -6.08 -6.15 -4.84
CA THR A 24 -5.64 -5.38 -6.02
C THR A 24 -6.17 -5.96 -7.33
N THR A 25 -6.34 -7.27 -7.41
CA THR A 25 -7.02 -7.94 -8.53
C THR A 25 -8.49 -7.49 -8.61
N THR A 26 -9.22 -7.46 -7.49
CA THR A 26 -10.61 -6.95 -7.47
C THR A 26 -10.69 -5.49 -7.88
N LEU A 27 -9.76 -4.64 -7.41
CA LEU A 27 -9.69 -3.24 -7.84
C LEU A 27 -9.51 -3.11 -9.37
N SER A 28 -8.65 -3.94 -9.95
CA SER A 28 -8.37 -3.87 -11.38
C SER A 28 -9.52 -4.39 -12.25
N ILE A 29 -10.15 -5.50 -11.85
CA ILE A 29 -11.17 -6.19 -12.67
C ILE A 29 -12.56 -5.55 -12.52
N TYR A 30 -12.91 -5.08 -11.33
CA TYR A 30 -14.25 -4.54 -11.04
C TYR A 30 -14.23 -3.03 -10.86
N TYR A 31 -13.37 -2.54 -9.98
CA TYR A 31 -13.44 -1.15 -9.52
C TYR A 31 -13.06 -0.15 -10.60
N LEU A 32 -12.00 -0.45 -11.38
CA LEU A 32 -11.55 0.41 -12.48
C LEU A 32 -12.60 0.55 -13.60
N PRO A 33 -13.17 -0.54 -14.17
CA PRO A 33 -14.26 -0.41 -15.15
C PRO A 33 -15.45 0.36 -14.57
N LYS A 34 -15.85 0.05 -13.33
CA LYS A 34 -16.99 0.70 -12.68
C LYS A 34 -16.80 2.21 -12.57
N LEU A 35 -15.64 2.67 -12.09
CA LEU A 35 -15.33 4.10 -11.99
C LEU A 35 -15.28 4.80 -13.36
N SER A 36 -14.87 4.07 -14.40
CA SER A 36 -14.78 4.60 -15.76
C SER A 36 -16.16 4.84 -16.40
N GLU A 37 -17.16 4.04 -16.04
CA GLU A 37 -18.55 4.20 -16.48
C GLU A 37 -19.26 5.41 -15.82
N LEU A 38 -18.84 5.80 -14.62
CA LEU A 38 -19.48 6.86 -13.85
C LEU A 38 -19.10 8.25 -14.38
N THR A 39 -20.08 9.02 -14.84
CA THR A 39 -19.86 10.38 -15.38
C THR A 39 -20.16 11.49 -14.36
N LYS A 40 -21.12 11.28 -13.46
CA LYS A 40 -21.52 12.26 -12.45
C LYS A 40 -20.61 12.21 -11.22
N LYS A 41 -20.18 13.37 -10.74
CA LYS A 41 -19.37 13.50 -9.51
C LYS A 41 -20.02 12.87 -8.28
N SER A 42 -21.35 12.99 -8.16
CA SER A 42 -22.13 12.37 -7.07
C SER A 42 -21.93 10.86 -7.01
N ASP A 43 -21.99 10.22 -8.17
CA ASP A 43 -21.98 8.77 -8.29
C ASP A 43 -20.55 8.25 -8.08
N ILE A 44 -19.54 8.98 -8.60
CA ILE A 44 -18.12 8.72 -8.31
C ILE A 44 -17.86 8.79 -6.81
N ARG A 45 -18.36 9.84 -6.13
CA ARG A 45 -18.18 9.99 -4.68
C ARG A 45 -18.85 8.84 -3.90
N GLN A 46 -20.05 8.42 -4.31
CA GLN A 46 -20.73 7.30 -3.67
C GLN A 46 -19.96 5.99 -3.87
N GLU A 47 -19.45 5.73 -5.07
CA GLU A 47 -18.65 4.54 -5.38
C GLU A 47 -17.32 4.53 -4.61
N LEU A 48 -16.66 5.69 -4.49
CA LEU A 48 -15.49 5.86 -3.62
C LEU A 48 -15.82 5.52 -2.16
N ILE A 49 -16.85 6.13 -1.59
CA ILE A 49 -17.26 5.88 -0.20
C ILE A 49 -17.62 4.41 0.02
N SER A 50 -18.32 3.78 -0.94
CA SER A 50 -18.66 2.37 -0.91
C SER A 50 -17.40 1.49 -0.93
N GLY A 51 -16.47 1.77 -1.85
CA GLY A 51 -15.18 1.10 -1.95
C GLY A 51 -14.40 1.18 -0.64
N TYR A 52 -14.28 2.37 -0.05
CA TYR A 52 -13.63 2.55 1.26
C TYR A 52 -14.34 1.78 2.38
N LYS A 53 -15.68 1.79 2.43
CA LYS A 53 -16.46 1.10 3.47
C LYS A 53 -16.37 -0.42 3.39
N ILE A 54 -16.15 -0.98 2.20
CA ILE A 54 -16.06 -2.44 2.01
C ILE A 54 -14.60 -2.89 2.08
N ILE A 55 -13.72 -2.25 1.32
CA ILE A 55 -12.35 -2.72 1.10
C ILE A 55 -11.47 -2.43 2.31
N MET A 56 -11.59 -1.25 2.94
CA MET A 56 -10.71 -0.90 4.06
C MET A 56 -10.90 -1.81 5.28
N PRO A 57 -12.12 -2.13 5.74
CA PRO A 57 -12.28 -3.07 6.85
C PRO A 57 -11.68 -4.44 6.55
N ILE A 58 -11.82 -4.94 5.31
CA ILE A 58 -11.24 -6.22 4.90
C ILE A 58 -9.71 -6.17 4.98
N VAL A 59 -9.07 -5.13 4.43
CA VAL A 59 -7.61 -4.95 4.48
C VAL A 59 -7.11 -4.80 5.92
N ILE A 60 -7.82 -4.02 6.75
CA ILE A 60 -7.46 -3.84 8.17
C ILE A 60 -7.57 -5.16 8.93
N ILE A 61 -8.64 -5.93 8.73
CA ILE A 61 -8.81 -7.24 9.37
C ILE A 61 -7.71 -8.20 8.93
N MET A 62 -7.38 -8.28 7.63
CA MET A 62 -6.28 -9.11 7.15
C MET A 62 -4.94 -8.68 7.75
N ALA A 63 -4.65 -7.38 7.79
CA ALA A 63 -3.45 -6.85 8.41
C ALA A 63 -3.37 -7.20 9.90
N LEU A 64 -4.46 -7.07 10.66
CA LEU A 64 -4.52 -7.47 12.06
C LEU A 64 -4.31 -8.97 12.26
N ILE A 65 -4.95 -9.80 11.44
CA ILE A 65 -4.76 -11.27 11.48
C ILE A 65 -3.28 -11.61 11.25
N ILE A 66 -2.65 -11.01 10.24
CA ILE A 66 -1.23 -11.23 9.93
C ILE A 66 -0.34 -10.75 11.08
N TYR A 67 -0.65 -9.61 11.69
CA TYR A 67 0.11 -9.09 12.83
C TYR A 67 0.06 -10.03 14.04
N PHE A 68 -1.13 -10.54 14.39
CA PHE A 68 -1.27 -11.46 15.52
C PHE A 68 -0.72 -12.86 15.22
N LEU A 69 -0.76 -13.29 13.96
CA LEU A 69 -0.22 -14.58 13.51
C LEU A 69 1.23 -14.50 13.02
N GLN A 70 1.92 -13.37 13.17
CA GLN A 70 3.26 -13.16 12.59
C GLN A 70 4.27 -14.25 12.99
N ASP A 71 4.26 -14.70 14.24
CA ASP A 71 5.15 -15.76 14.73
C ASP A 71 4.85 -17.11 14.04
N PHE A 72 3.56 -17.42 13.87
CA PHE A 72 3.12 -18.64 13.18
C PHE A 72 3.44 -18.58 11.68
N ILE A 73 3.26 -17.42 11.04
CA ILE A 73 3.55 -17.22 9.62
C ILE A 73 5.05 -17.40 9.36
N ILE A 74 5.91 -16.81 10.21
CA ILE A 74 7.37 -16.97 10.11
C ILE A 74 7.74 -18.44 10.26
N TRP A 75 7.24 -19.13 11.28
CA TRP A 75 7.51 -20.55 11.51
C TRP A 75 7.02 -21.47 10.38
N LEU A 76 5.86 -21.18 9.79
CA LEU A 76 5.26 -22.01 8.74
C LEU A 76 5.93 -21.82 7.37
N LEU A 77 6.27 -20.58 7.02
CA LEU A 77 6.73 -20.21 5.68
C LEU A 77 8.26 -20.06 5.58
N PHE A 78 8.95 -19.86 6.70
CA PHE A 78 10.38 -19.54 6.74
C PHE A 78 11.10 -20.34 7.83
N THR A 79 12.44 -20.31 7.82
CA THR A 79 13.27 -20.89 8.88
C THR A 79 13.33 -19.98 10.11
N GLU A 80 13.74 -20.50 11.26
CA GLU A 80 13.88 -19.72 12.51
C GLU A 80 14.84 -18.52 12.35
N GLU A 81 15.76 -18.58 11.38
CA GLU A 81 16.67 -17.48 11.02
C GLU A 81 15.94 -16.22 10.54
N PHE A 82 14.68 -16.33 10.12
CA PHE A 82 13.85 -15.20 9.68
C PHE A 82 13.13 -14.49 10.82
N THR A 83 13.21 -14.98 12.06
CA THR A 83 12.61 -14.32 13.24
C THR A 83 12.90 -12.81 13.34
N PRO A 84 14.11 -12.30 13.00
CA PRO A 84 14.38 -10.85 13.04
C PRO A 84 13.46 -10.02 12.14
N MET A 85 12.87 -10.57 11.08
CA MET A 85 11.95 -9.84 10.20
C MET A 85 10.66 -9.40 10.91
N LYS A 86 10.35 -9.96 12.09
CA LYS A 86 9.18 -9.62 12.90
C LYS A 86 9.09 -8.12 13.18
N GLU A 87 10.22 -7.44 13.34
CA GLU A 87 10.25 -5.98 13.57
C GLU A 87 9.64 -5.17 12.42
N LEU A 88 9.61 -5.73 11.21
CA LEU A 88 9.10 -5.09 10.00
C LEU A 88 7.56 -5.12 9.92
N PHE A 89 6.92 -6.11 10.56
CA PHE A 89 5.48 -6.37 10.40
C PHE A 89 4.63 -5.15 10.75
N MET A 90 4.84 -4.54 11.92
CA MET A 90 3.98 -3.47 12.42
C MET A 90 3.85 -2.32 11.40
N TRP A 91 4.98 -1.78 10.95
CA TRP A 91 4.99 -0.61 10.07
C TRP A 91 4.73 -0.98 8.62
N GLN A 92 5.12 -2.19 8.19
CA GLN A 92 4.76 -2.69 6.86
C GLN A 92 3.24 -2.79 6.72
N LEU A 93 2.56 -3.39 7.71
CA LEU A 93 1.11 -3.60 7.69
C LEU A 93 0.33 -2.29 7.78
N ILE A 94 0.81 -1.31 8.58
CA ILE A 94 0.26 0.05 8.58
C ILE A 94 0.42 0.67 7.18
N GLY A 95 1.61 0.56 6.60
CA GLY A 95 1.87 1.05 5.25
C GLY A 95 0.98 0.40 4.20
N ASP A 96 0.67 -0.90 4.33
CA ASP A 96 -0.19 -1.63 3.41
C ASP A 96 -1.63 -1.12 3.44
N VAL A 97 -2.17 -0.87 4.64
CA VAL A 97 -3.50 -0.26 4.82
C VAL A 97 -3.55 1.11 4.14
N ILE A 98 -2.52 1.94 4.36
CA ILE A 98 -2.43 3.29 3.77
C ILE A 98 -2.25 3.20 2.24
N LYS A 99 -1.43 2.26 1.75
CA LYS A 99 -1.24 2.00 0.33
C LYS A 99 -2.56 1.65 -0.33
N LEU A 100 -3.36 0.77 0.25
CA LEU A 100 -4.66 0.40 -0.32
C LEU A 100 -5.65 1.57 -0.28
N ALA A 101 -5.65 2.35 0.80
CA ALA A 101 -6.41 3.59 0.85
C ALA A 101 -6.00 4.55 -0.28
N SER A 102 -4.70 4.70 -0.56
CA SER A 102 -4.23 5.58 -1.62
C SER A 102 -4.58 5.07 -3.01
N TRP A 103 -4.48 3.76 -3.23
CA TRP A 103 -4.78 3.13 -4.50
C TRP A 103 -6.25 3.26 -4.86
N LEU A 104 -7.17 3.12 -3.91
CA LEU A 104 -8.61 3.36 -4.15
C LEU A 104 -8.87 4.69 -4.86
N LEU A 105 -8.19 5.77 -4.45
CA LEU A 105 -8.28 7.06 -5.14
C LEU A 105 -7.43 7.14 -6.40
N ALA A 106 -6.24 6.52 -6.43
CA ALA A 106 -5.39 6.53 -7.62
C ALA A 106 -6.07 5.84 -8.83
N TYR A 107 -6.90 4.82 -8.60
CA TYR A 107 -7.73 4.21 -9.65
C TYR A 107 -8.72 5.20 -10.29
N LEU A 108 -9.16 6.24 -9.57
CA LEU A 108 -9.97 7.31 -10.17
C LEU A 108 -9.16 8.11 -11.20
N MET A 109 -7.87 8.36 -10.93
CA MET A 109 -7.00 9.06 -11.88
C MET A 109 -6.86 8.26 -13.19
N LEU A 110 -6.76 6.93 -13.09
CA LEU A 110 -6.77 6.04 -14.25
C LEU A 110 -8.13 6.08 -14.98
N ALA A 111 -9.24 5.97 -14.24
CA ALA A 111 -10.60 5.99 -14.79
C ALA A 111 -10.95 7.31 -15.50
N LYS A 112 -10.34 8.44 -15.08
CA LYS A 112 -10.55 9.78 -15.68
C LYS A 112 -9.49 10.18 -16.70
N ALA A 113 -8.73 9.21 -17.22
CA ALA A 113 -7.66 9.46 -18.19
C ALA A 113 -6.64 10.50 -17.73
N MET A 114 -6.45 10.65 -16.41
CA MET A 114 -5.42 11.51 -15.82
C MET A 114 -4.05 10.81 -15.81
N THR A 115 -3.74 10.10 -16.89
CA THR A 115 -2.58 9.20 -17.01
C THR A 115 -1.26 9.93 -16.77
N LYS A 116 -1.14 11.17 -17.26
CA LYS A 116 0.06 12.01 -17.03
C LYS A 116 0.26 12.26 -15.53
N THR A 117 -0.80 12.69 -14.84
CA THR A 117 -0.75 12.95 -13.40
C THR A 117 -0.43 11.68 -12.62
N PHE A 118 -1.06 10.56 -12.98
CA PHE A 118 -0.82 9.26 -12.36
C PHE A 118 0.64 8.80 -12.53
N ILE A 119 1.17 8.82 -13.75
CA ILE A 119 2.57 8.43 -14.02
C ILE A 119 3.54 9.37 -13.29
N SER A 120 3.28 10.68 -13.32
CA SER A 120 4.14 11.63 -12.60
C SER A 120 4.17 11.36 -11.10
N THR A 121 3.02 11.07 -10.48
CA THR A 121 3.00 10.72 -9.05
C THR A 121 3.71 9.40 -8.78
N GLU A 122 3.51 8.36 -9.60
CA GLU A 122 4.19 7.07 -9.42
C GLU A 122 5.72 7.22 -9.48
N ILE A 123 6.24 8.01 -10.43
CA ILE A 123 7.68 8.27 -10.54
C ILE A 123 8.19 9.04 -9.32
N ILE A 124 7.51 10.13 -8.94
CA ILE A 124 7.93 10.97 -7.81
C ILE A 124 7.96 10.15 -6.51
N PHE A 125 6.93 9.35 -6.26
CA PHE A 125 6.83 8.55 -5.03
C PHE A 125 7.70 7.30 -5.05
N SER A 126 8.06 6.77 -6.23
CA SER A 126 9.09 5.73 -6.36
C SER A 126 10.46 6.28 -6.00
N VAL A 127 10.82 7.46 -6.52
CA VAL A 127 12.08 8.13 -6.17
C VAL A 127 12.09 8.54 -4.69
N SER A 128 10.98 9.09 -4.19
CA SER A 128 10.85 9.45 -2.78
C SER A 128 11.00 8.24 -1.86
N PHE A 129 10.41 7.08 -2.22
CA PHE A 129 10.59 5.85 -1.46
C PHE A 129 12.06 5.43 -1.38
N VAL A 130 12.83 5.52 -2.47
CA VAL A 130 14.27 5.20 -2.46
C VAL A 130 15.04 6.15 -1.55
N VAL A 131 14.80 7.46 -1.66
CA VAL A 131 15.48 8.48 -0.84
C VAL A 131 15.15 8.28 0.64
N LEU A 132 13.87 8.09 0.97
CA LEU A 132 13.42 7.83 2.34
C LEU A 132 14.01 6.52 2.86
N SER A 133 14.04 5.47 2.05
CA SER A 133 14.62 4.18 2.44
C SER A 133 16.10 4.32 2.81
N ILE A 134 16.90 5.00 1.99
CA ILE A 134 18.32 5.26 2.31
C ILE A 134 18.45 6.03 3.62
N TRP A 135 17.66 7.09 3.80
CA TRP A 135 17.71 7.91 5.01
C TRP A 135 17.30 7.13 6.26
N PHE A 136 16.16 6.46 6.24
CA PHE A 136 15.66 5.71 7.39
C PHE A 136 16.53 4.49 7.71
N VAL A 137 17.05 3.78 6.70
CA VAL A 137 17.94 2.63 6.93
C VAL A 137 19.23 3.05 7.63
N ASN A 138 19.80 4.19 7.24
CA ASN A 138 21.03 4.69 7.86
C ASN A 138 20.83 5.12 9.33
N ASN A 139 19.62 5.54 9.71
CA ASN A 139 19.31 6.01 11.06
C ASN A 139 18.74 4.92 11.98
N TYR A 140 17.96 3.98 11.43
CA TYR A 140 17.17 3.02 12.21
C TYR A 140 17.45 1.55 11.85
N GLY A 141 18.32 1.27 10.88
CA GLY A 141 18.59 -0.09 10.42
C GLY A 141 17.45 -0.64 9.54
N LEU A 142 17.25 -1.95 9.55
CA LEU A 142 16.33 -2.63 8.62
C LEU A 142 14.87 -2.18 8.78
N VAL A 143 14.41 -1.98 10.01
CA VAL A 143 13.06 -1.43 10.30
C VAL A 143 12.80 -0.09 9.63
N GLY A 144 13.86 0.67 9.32
CA GLY A 144 13.80 1.90 8.56
C GLY A 144 13.16 1.73 7.18
N MET A 145 13.27 0.56 6.55
CA MET A 145 12.59 0.26 5.28
C MET A 145 11.06 0.34 5.43
N SER A 146 10.51 -0.24 6.50
CA SER A 146 9.07 -0.22 6.76
C SER A 146 8.58 1.16 7.19
N TYR A 147 9.42 1.95 7.89
CA TYR A 147 9.12 3.36 8.19
C TYR A 147 9.05 4.20 6.90
N ALA A 148 10.04 4.05 6.03
CA ALA A 148 10.07 4.73 4.74
C ALA A 148 8.85 4.37 3.90
N PHE A 149 8.46 3.09 3.88
CA PHE A 149 7.29 2.61 3.17
C PHE A 149 6.00 3.25 3.70
N ALA A 150 5.74 3.17 5.01
CA ALA A 150 4.54 3.72 5.62
C ALA A 150 4.45 5.25 5.43
N LEU A 151 5.55 5.98 5.64
CA LEU A 151 5.57 7.42 5.44
C LEU A 151 5.37 7.82 3.98
N ASN A 152 6.03 7.12 3.05
CA ASN A 152 5.91 7.41 1.62
C ASN A 152 4.45 7.26 1.15
N TYR A 153 3.78 6.17 1.55
CA TYR A 153 2.37 5.96 1.21
C TYR A 153 1.43 6.91 1.94
N PHE A 154 1.75 7.33 3.17
CA PHE A 154 0.97 8.36 3.87
C PHE A 154 1.00 9.70 3.14
N VAL A 155 2.18 10.14 2.72
CA VAL A 155 2.33 11.36 1.92
C VAL A 155 1.66 11.20 0.56
N TYR A 156 1.79 10.02 -0.07
CA TYR A 156 1.12 9.71 -1.34
C TYR A 156 -0.40 9.81 -1.24
N LEU A 157 -1.01 9.26 -0.19
CA LEU A 157 -2.44 9.36 0.07
C LEU A 157 -2.90 10.83 0.12
N ILE A 158 -2.17 11.68 0.86
CA ILE A 158 -2.49 13.12 0.95
C ILE A 158 -2.44 13.77 -0.43
N ILE A 159 -1.39 13.51 -1.20
CA ILE A 159 -1.23 14.08 -2.56
C ILE A 159 -2.34 13.61 -3.49
N VAL A 160 -2.66 12.31 -3.49
CA VAL A 160 -3.73 11.77 -4.33
C VAL A 160 -5.09 12.34 -3.95
N ILE A 161 -5.39 12.55 -2.65
CA ILE A 161 -6.61 13.24 -2.20
C ILE A 161 -6.68 14.66 -2.79
N ILE A 162 -5.57 15.41 -2.75
CA ILE A 162 -5.52 16.78 -3.28
C ILE A 162 -5.75 16.79 -4.79
N LEU A 163 -5.10 15.88 -5.52
CA LEU A 163 -5.18 15.81 -6.99
C LEU A 163 -6.56 15.36 -7.47
N THR A 164 -7.20 14.44 -6.77
CA THR A 164 -8.51 13.88 -7.14
C THR A 164 -9.69 14.72 -6.66
N ARG A 165 -9.46 15.71 -5.78
CA ARG A 165 -10.52 16.55 -5.19
C ARG A 165 -11.46 17.17 -6.23
N LYS A 166 -10.95 17.64 -7.37
CA LYS A 166 -11.75 18.29 -8.44
C LYS A 166 -12.69 17.34 -9.16
N GLU A 167 -12.38 16.05 -9.18
CA GLU A 167 -13.19 15.01 -9.83
C GLU A 167 -14.26 14.46 -8.88
N VAL A 168 -14.02 14.55 -7.57
CA VAL A 168 -14.93 14.06 -6.52
C VAL A 168 -15.92 15.14 -6.04
N TYR A 169 -15.48 16.39 -5.98
CA TYR A 169 -16.26 17.56 -5.52
C TYR A 169 -16.41 18.57 -6.67
#